data_AF-A0AAD5DF43-F1
#
_entry.id   AF-A0AAD5DF43-F1
#
_cell.length_a   1.000
_cell.length_b   1.000
_cell.length_c   1.000
_cell.angle_alpha   90.00
_cell.angle_beta   90.00
_cell.angle_gamma   90.00
#
_symmetry.space_group_name_H-M   'P 1'
#
loop_
_entity.id
_entity.type
_entity.pdbx_description
1 polymer ?
#
loop_
_entity_poly.entity_id
_entity_poly.type
_entity_poly.pdbx_seq_one_letter_code
_entity_poly.pdbx_strand_id
1 'polypeptide(L)'
;MARFALTLALAACLAACASAALPQSFNTTGAPPVLTGGFYILNSSDSTTLAVGWMQGNNVRIVSGSGTDQFSVTEGTYQSWQCSSDLPGAYNALISLTTTAADGTKTTKTVCELGLWSGFGYVDFAQSESECPTMPELAMNALTPSTVEFPCAAPAIDTLPPGDLAASPELPPADMVGGAPSPAPAM
;
A
#
# COMPACT_ATOMS: atom_id res chain seq x y z
N MET A 1 8.11 31.40 43.71
CA MET A 1 7.08 30.94 42.74
C MET A 1 7.65 30.41 41.40
N ALA A 2 8.97 30.23 41.24
CA ALA A 2 9.55 29.70 40.00
C ALA A 2 9.65 28.16 39.93
N ARG A 3 9.45 27.46 41.06
CA ARG A 3 9.58 25.99 41.16
C ARG A 3 8.37 25.19 40.66
N PHE A 4 7.18 25.81 40.61
CA PHE A 4 5.96 25.17 40.11
C PHE A 4 5.83 25.21 38.58
N ALA A 5 6.45 26.21 37.93
CA ALA A 5 6.45 26.30 36.47
C ALA A 5 7.37 25.25 35.83
N LEU A 6 8.49 24.91 36.50
CA LEU A 6 9.44 23.92 35.99
C LEU A 6 8.89 22.48 36.04
N THR A 7 8.09 22.15 37.06
CA THR A 7 7.44 20.83 37.17
C THR A 7 6.26 20.66 36.21
N LEU A 8 5.51 21.72 35.90
CA LEU A 8 4.46 21.65 34.87
C LEU A 8 5.04 21.48 33.46
N ALA A 9 6.14 22.17 33.13
CA ALA A 9 6.79 22.05 31.83
C ALA A 9 7.38 20.64 31.61
N LEU A 10 7.90 20.00 32.66
CA LEU A 10 8.39 18.63 32.57
C LEU A 10 7.23 17.63 32.36
N ALA A 11 6.09 17.82 33.03
CA ALA A 11 4.91 16.98 32.84
C ALA A 11 4.28 17.13 31.43
N ALA A 12 4.32 18.33 30.83
CA ALA A 12 3.84 18.57 29.47
C ALA A 12 4.73 17.93 28.40
N CYS A 13 6.06 17.91 28.59
CA CYS A 13 6.97 17.21 27.68
C CYS A 13 6.91 15.68 27.81
N LEU A 14 6.57 15.14 28.99
CA LEU A 14 6.36 13.69 29.18
C LEU A 14 5.01 13.20 28.62
N ALA A 15 4.04 14.09 28.42
CA ALA A 15 2.75 13.75 27.79
C ALA A 15 2.77 13.80 26.25
N ALA A 16 3.82 14.35 25.65
CA ALA A 16 3.94 14.52 24.19
C ALA A 16 4.59 13.32 23.47
N CYS A 17 5.10 12.32 24.20
CA CYS A 17 5.59 11.07 23.65
C CYS A 17 4.68 9.90 24.05
N ALA A 18 3.36 10.05 23.87
CA ALA A 18 2.53 8.87 23.68
C ALA A 18 2.86 8.32 22.29
N SER A 19 3.98 7.58 22.16
CA SER A 19 4.17 6.73 20.99
C SER A 19 2.97 5.81 20.95
N ALA A 20 2.14 5.93 19.90
CA ALA A 20 0.93 5.14 19.76
C ALA A 20 1.36 3.67 19.63
N ALA A 21 1.37 2.96 20.75
CA ALA A 21 1.78 1.57 20.79
C ALA A 21 0.95 0.76 19.79
N LEU A 22 1.58 -0.26 19.20
CA LEU A 22 0.90 -1.14 18.27
C LEU A 22 -0.44 -1.63 18.84
N PRO A 23 -1.51 -1.68 18.02
CA PRO A 23 -2.76 -2.31 18.43
C PRO A 23 -2.50 -3.76 18.90
N GLN A 24 -3.28 -4.23 19.87
CA GLN A 24 -3.17 -5.63 20.31
C GLN A 24 -3.76 -6.60 19.27
N SER A 25 -4.77 -6.15 18.53
CA SER A 25 -5.44 -6.90 17.47
C SER A 25 -6.26 -5.97 16.60
N PHE A 26 -6.52 -6.41 15.37
CA PHE A 26 -7.54 -5.86 14.49
C PHE A 26 -8.78 -6.76 14.42
N ASN A 27 -9.82 -6.28 13.74
CA ASN A 27 -11.15 -6.91 13.76
C ASN A 27 -11.25 -8.27 13.04
N THR A 28 -10.31 -8.60 12.16
CA THR A 28 -10.32 -9.84 11.36
C THR A 28 -9.05 -10.63 11.62
N THR A 29 -9.18 -11.91 11.97
CA THR A 29 -8.01 -12.80 12.20
C THR A 29 -7.37 -13.23 10.88
N GLY A 30 -6.04 -13.32 10.86
CA GLY A 30 -5.28 -13.82 9.71
C GLY A 30 -4.80 -12.73 8.75
N ALA A 31 -4.56 -13.10 7.49
CA ALA A 31 -4.11 -12.18 6.44
C ALA A 31 -5.28 -11.57 5.64
N PRO A 32 -5.09 -10.37 5.07
CA PRO A 32 -5.99 -9.84 4.04
C PRO A 32 -6.09 -10.80 2.84
N PRO A 33 -7.30 -11.02 2.27
CA PRO A 33 -7.55 -12.07 1.27
C PRO A 33 -6.91 -11.83 -0.11
N VAL A 34 -6.47 -10.60 -0.39
CA VAL A 34 -5.76 -10.25 -1.62
C VAL A 34 -4.29 -10.70 -1.63
N LEU A 35 -3.75 -11.04 -0.45
CA LEU A 35 -2.36 -11.38 -0.25
C LEU A 35 -2.14 -12.89 -0.44
N THR A 36 -1.84 -13.31 -1.66
CA THR A 36 -1.58 -14.72 -1.98
C THR A 36 -0.65 -14.88 -3.17
N GLY A 37 0.12 -15.97 -3.16
CA GLY A 37 0.99 -16.36 -4.26
C GLY A 37 2.38 -15.71 -4.20
N GLY A 38 3.11 -15.85 -5.30
CA GLY A 38 4.46 -15.30 -5.44
C GLY A 38 4.43 -13.80 -5.72
N PHE A 39 5.40 -13.07 -5.20
CA PHE A 39 5.52 -11.63 -5.39
C PHE A 39 6.99 -11.19 -5.37
N TYR A 40 7.21 -9.94 -5.76
CA TYR A 40 8.48 -9.24 -5.56
C TYR A 40 8.24 -7.86 -4.96
N ILE A 41 9.20 -7.39 -4.18
CA ILE A 41 9.17 -6.08 -3.51
C ILE A 41 10.13 -5.14 -4.25
N LEU A 42 9.65 -3.96 -4.56
CA LEU A 42 10.40 -2.87 -5.17
C LEU A 42 10.55 -1.69 -4.19
N ASN A 43 11.65 -0.96 -4.34
CA ASN A 43 11.72 0.42 -3.85
C ASN A 43 10.85 1.30 -4.75
N SER A 44 9.84 1.97 -4.18
CA SER A 44 8.92 2.80 -4.96
C SER A 44 9.58 4.04 -5.57
N SER A 45 10.75 4.45 -5.09
CA SER A 45 11.47 5.63 -5.61
C SER A 45 12.27 5.34 -6.88
N ASP A 46 12.85 4.15 -7.01
CA ASP A 46 13.79 3.82 -8.10
C ASP A 46 13.49 2.50 -8.83
N SER A 47 12.42 1.80 -8.44
CA SER A 47 11.97 0.52 -9.02
C SER A 47 12.99 -0.63 -8.90
N THR A 48 13.99 -0.51 -8.02
CA THR A 48 14.94 -1.61 -7.75
C THR A 48 14.24 -2.74 -7.01
N THR A 49 14.42 -3.98 -7.45
CA THR A 49 13.94 -5.16 -6.72
C THR A 49 14.77 -5.39 -5.46
N LEU A 50 14.10 -5.32 -4.31
CA LEU A 50 14.73 -5.48 -2.99
C LEU A 50 14.63 -6.93 -2.50
N ALA A 51 13.53 -7.60 -2.83
CA ALA A 51 13.24 -8.93 -2.33
C ALA A 51 12.23 -9.68 -3.22
N VAL A 52 12.18 -10.99 -3.03
CA VAL A 52 11.14 -11.86 -3.60
C VAL A 52 10.50 -12.66 -2.48
N GLY A 53 9.24 -13.03 -2.66
CA GLY A 53 8.55 -13.76 -1.61
C GLY A 53 7.35 -14.56 -2.08
N TRP A 54 6.74 -15.23 -1.11
CA TRP A 54 5.53 -16.02 -1.28
C TRP A 54 4.60 -15.83 -0.09
N MET A 55 3.32 -15.63 -0.37
CA MET A 55 2.23 -15.59 0.62
C MET A 55 1.32 -16.80 0.47
N GLN A 56 1.00 -17.45 1.58
CA GLN A 56 0.07 -18.58 1.62
C GLN A 56 -0.71 -18.59 2.94
N GLY A 57 -2.03 -18.39 2.83
CA GLY A 57 -2.89 -18.26 4.00
C GLY A 57 -2.42 -17.09 4.87
N ASN A 58 -2.14 -17.36 6.14
CA ASN A 58 -1.65 -16.33 7.07
C ASN A 58 -0.13 -16.14 7.02
N ASN A 59 0.60 -16.92 6.22
CA ASN A 59 2.06 -16.93 6.28
C ASN A 59 2.67 -16.22 5.07
N VAL A 60 3.76 -15.51 5.31
CA VAL A 60 4.58 -14.87 4.28
C VAL A 60 6.02 -15.32 4.46
N ARG A 61 6.74 -15.50 3.34
CA ARG A 61 8.18 -15.71 3.35
C ARG A 61 8.83 -14.82 2.32
N ILE A 62 9.85 -14.07 2.72
CA ILE A 62 10.59 -13.12 1.90
C ILE A 62 12.06 -13.50 1.94
N VAL A 63 12.72 -13.43 0.79
CA VAL A 63 14.17 -13.57 0.64
C VAL A 63 14.70 -12.26 0.07
N SER A 64 15.68 -11.67 0.75
CA SER A 64 16.33 -10.41 0.36
C SER A 64 17.84 -10.57 0.37
N GLY A 65 18.54 -9.82 -0.48
CA GLY A 65 20.00 -9.74 -0.42
C GLY A 65 20.46 -9.03 0.87
N SER A 66 21.52 -9.53 1.51
CA SER A 66 22.12 -8.92 2.70
C SER A 66 23.53 -8.37 2.46
N GLY A 67 23.93 -8.22 1.19
CA GLY A 67 25.28 -7.85 0.76
C GLY A 67 26.19 -9.06 0.51
N THR A 68 27.34 -8.85 -0.14
CA THR A 68 28.41 -9.86 -0.37
C THR A 68 27.91 -11.29 -0.64
N ASP A 69 27.04 -11.45 -1.64
CA ASP A 69 26.49 -12.75 -2.07
C ASP A 69 25.76 -13.56 -0.98
N GLN A 70 25.23 -12.87 0.02
CA GLN A 70 24.46 -13.46 1.11
C GLN A 70 22.97 -13.08 1.03
N PHE A 71 22.14 -13.94 1.61
CA PHE A 71 20.70 -13.73 1.72
C PHE A 71 20.26 -13.73 3.18
N SER A 72 19.25 -12.90 3.46
CA SER A 72 18.43 -13.01 4.66
C SER A 72 17.06 -13.58 4.27
N VAL A 73 16.45 -14.28 5.21
CA VAL A 73 15.11 -14.84 5.06
C VAL A 73 14.22 -14.28 6.16
N THR A 74 13.13 -13.65 5.78
CA THR A 74 12.10 -13.19 6.72
C THR A 74 10.86 -14.06 6.56
N GLU A 75 10.46 -14.71 7.64
CA GLU A 75 9.23 -15.49 7.74
C GLU A 75 8.22 -14.72 8.59
N GLY A 76 6.99 -14.61 8.13
CA GLY A 76 5.96 -13.84 8.78
C GLY A 76 4.65 -14.61 8.95
N THR A 77 3.92 -14.28 10.01
CA THR A 77 2.54 -14.74 10.22
C THR A 77 1.65 -13.55 10.53
N TYR A 78 0.68 -13.31 9.65
CA TYR A 78 -0.40 -12.34 9.85
C TYR A 78 -1.30 -12.82 10.99
N GLN A 79 -1.42 -11.98 12.02
CA GLN A 79 -2.20 -12.27 13.22
C GLN A 79 -3.62 -11.75 13.07
N SER A 80 -3.74 -10.51 12.60
CA SER A 80 -5.03 -9.86 12.38
C SER A 80 -4.90 -8.69 11.40
N TRP A 81 -6.01 -8.27 10.79
CA TRP A 81 -6.09 -7.13 9.91
C TRP A 81 -7.47 -6.47 9.96
N GLN A 82 -7.56 -5.25 9.43
CA GLN A 82 -8.81 -4.53 9.20
C GLN A 82 -8.65 -3.54 8.05
N CYS A 83 -9.75 -3.09 7.46
CA CYS A 83 -9.71 -1.94 6.56
C CYS A 83 -9.26 -0.69 7.31
N SER A 84 -8.42 0.11 6.67
CA SER A 84 -8.02 1.41 7.19
C SER A 84 -9.22 2.36 7.16
N SER A 85 -9.46 3.08 8.26
CA SER A 85 -10.48 4.14 8.29
C SER A 85 -10.03 5.39 7.54
N ASP A 86 -8.73 5.56 7.37
CA ASP A 86 -8.12 6.82 6.95
C ASP A 86 -7.88 6.86 5.45
N LEU A 87 -7.78 5.70 4.81
CA LEU A 87 -7.44 5.53 3.40
C LEU A 87 -8.34 4.47 2.74
N PRO A 88 -9.24 4.86 1.82
CA PRO A 88 -10.00 3.91 1.01
C PRO A 88 -9.07 3.01 0.19
N GLY A 89 -9.39 1.72 0.09
CA GLY A 89 -8.53 0.74 -0.58
C GLY A 89 -7.35 0.25 0.26
N ALA A 90 -7.19 0.71 1.50
CA ALA A 90 -6.10 0.29 2.37
C ALA A 90 -6.54 -0.63 3.51
N TYR A 91 -5.59 -1.41 4.02
CA TYR A 91 -5.72 -2.20 5.23
C TYR A 91 -4.58 -1.90 6.21
N ASN A 92 -4.85 -2.13 7.48
CA ASN A 92 -3.83 -2.28 8.51
C ASN A 92 -3.77 -3.75 8.94
N ALA A 93 -2.57 -4.30 9.11
CA ALA A 93 -2.37 -5.68 9.54
C ALA A 93 -1.27 -5.79 10.60
N LEU A 94 -1.45 -6.69 11.57
CA LEU A 94 -0.42 -7.06 12.53
C LEU A 94 0.26 -8.34 12.07
N ILE A 95 1.58 -8.31 12.00
CA ILE A 95 2.39 -9.40 11.48
C ILE A 95 3.51 -9.70 12.47
N SER A 96 3.65 -10.96 12.87
CA SER A 96 4.86 -11.41 13.56
C SER A 96 5.90 -11.82 12.51
N LEU A 97 7.05 -11.17 12.51
CA LEU A 97 8.14 -11.41 11.57
C LEU A 97 9.33 -12.00 12.32
N THR A 98 9.90 -13.07 11.78
CA THR A 98 11.19 -13.63 12.18
C THR A 98 12.16 -13.53 11.02
N THR A 99 13.21 -12.73 11.17
CA THR A 99 14.28 -12.62 10.18
C THR A 99 15.45 -13.48 10.62
N THR A 100 15.88 -14.39 9.75
CA THR A 100 17.14 -15.11 9.84
C THR A 100 18.15 -14.38 8.96
N ALA A 101 19.16 -13.77 9.60
CA ALA A 101 20.28 -13.13 8.93
C ALA A 101 21.22 -14.19 8.30
N ALA A 102 22.15 -13.73 7.48
CA ALA A 102 23.07 -14.61 6.75
C ALA A 102 24.02 -15.40 7.65
N ASP A 103 24.32 -14.89 8.84
CA ASP A 103 25.10 -15.58 9.88
C ASP A 103 24.28 -16.61 10.68
N GLY A 104 22.99 -16.75 10.36
CA GLY A 104 22.05 -17.63 11.05
C GLY A 104 21.38 -17.00 12.28
N THR A 105 21.73 -15.77 12.64
CA THR A 105 21.10 -15.05 13.77
C THR A 105 19.63 -14.80 13.47
N LYS A 106 18.77 -15.06 14.46
CA LYS A 106 17.32 -14.87 14.35
C LYS A 106 16.83 -13.71 15.21
N THR A 107 16.05 -12.84 14.61
CA THR A 107 15.37 -11.73 15.31
C THR A 107 13.88 -11.81 15.03
N THR A 108 13.07 -11.82 16.09
CA THR A 108 11.62 -11.83 15.99
C THR A 108 11.04 -10.51 16.47
N LYS A 109 10.09 -9.97 15.72
CA LYS A 109 9.38 -8.72 16.02
C LYS A 109 7.92 -8.80 15.62
N THR A 110 7.10 -7.92 16.17
CA THR A 110 5.74 -7.69 15.67
C THR A 110 5.71 -6.32 15.02
N VAL A 111 5.14 -6.23 13.83
CA VAL A 111 4.99 -4.98 13.09
C VAL A 111 3.52 -4.73 12.78
N CYS A 112 3.15 -3.46 12.66
CA CYS A 112 1.97 -3.07 11.92
C CYS A 112 2.36 -2.76 10.47
N GLU A 113 1.61 -3.34 9.53
CA GLU A 113 1.70 -3.10 8.11
C GLU A 113 0.50 -2.25 7.66
N LEU A 114 0.77 -1.19 6.91
CA LEU A 114 -0.22 -0.54 6.06
C LEU A 114 -0.03 -1.11 4.66
N GLY A 115 -1.10 -1.56 4.02
CA GLY A 115 -1.09 -1.90 2.60
C GLY A 115 -2.24 -1.22 1.84
N LEU A 116 -1.92 -0.60 0.72
CA LEU A 116 -2.85 0.06 -0.19
C LEU A 116 -2.96 -0.78 -1.47
N TRP A 117 -4.12 -1.39 -1.68
CA TRP A 117 -4.40 -2.19 -2.85
C TRP A 117 -4.84 -1.29 -4.01
N SER A 118 -4.04 -1.23 -5.08
CA SER A 118 -4.35 -0.46 -6.30
C SER A 118 -4.96 -1.32 -7.42
N GLY A 119 -5.23 -2.60 -7.15
CA GLY A 119 -5.78 -3.56 -8.12
C GLY A 119 -4.69 -4.38 -8.81
N PHE A 120 -5.10 -5.41 -9.56
CA PHE A 120 -4.23 -6.20 -10.45
C PHE A 120 -2.93 -6.75 -9.84
N GLY A 121 -2.90 -7.00 -8.52
CA GLY A 121 -1.73 -7.57 -7.84
C GLY A 121 -0.75 -6.53 -7.30
N TYR A 122 -1.07 -5.25 -7.37
CA TYR A 122 -0.23 -4.17 -6.87
C TYR A 122 -0.67 -3.75 -5.46
N VAL A 123 0.28 -3.80 -4.52
CA VAL A 123 0.12 -3.30 -3.16
C VAL A 123 1.25 -2.34 -2.85
N ASP A 124 0.94 -1.09 -2.58
CA ASP A 124 1.89 -0.17 -1.95
C ASP A 124 1.82 -0.36 -0.44
N PHE A 125 2.95 -0.56 0.25
CA PHE A 125 2.95 -0.90 1.66
C PHE A 125 4.07 -0.24 2.46
N ALA A 126 3.90 -0.23 3.78
CA ALA A 126 4.90 0.15 4.76
C ALA A 126 4.74 -0.69 6.03
N GLN A 127 5.82 -0.84 6.80
CA GLN A 127 5.81 -1.59 8.06
C GLN A 127 6.51 -0.81 9.16
N SER A 128 6.00 -0.90 10.39
CA SER A 128 6.63 -0.27 11.57
C SER A 128 6.41 -1.09 12.84
N GLU A 129 7.40 -1.06 13.74
CA GLU A 129 7.41 -1.75 15.03
C GLU A 129 6.77 -0.94 16.15
N SER A 130 6.64 0.37 15.97
CA SER A 130 6.19 1.29 17.02
C SER A 130 4.75 1.72 16.89
N GLU A 131 4.30 1.98 15.65
CA GLU A 131 2.96 2.48 15.32
C GLU A 131 2.52 1.97 13.95
N CYS A 132 1.24 2.10 13.60
CA CYS A 132 0.80 1.77 12.24
C CYS A 132 1.20 2.87 11.26
N PRO A 133 1.91 2.54 10.16
CA PRO A 133 2.26 3.52 9.15
C PRO A 133 1.01 4.17 8.55
N THR A 134 1.14 5.43 8.12
CA THR A 134 0.07 6.20 7.47
C THR A 134 0.33 6.46 5.98
N MET A 135 1.55 6.15 5.51
CA MET A 135 1.96 6.29 4.13
C MET A 135 2.74 5.05 3.69
N PRO A 136 2.55 4.56 2.46
CA PRO A 136 3.35 3.47 1.92
C PRO A 136 4.76 3.96 1.53
N GLU A 137 5.73 3.05 1.55
CA GLU A 137 7.14 3.33 1.24
C GLU A 137 7.69 2.37 0.17
N LEU A 138 7.10 1.19 0.06
CA LEU A 138 7.49 0.10 -0.81
C LEU A 138 6.34 -0.31 -1.70
N ALA A 139 6.65 -0.95 -2.82
CA ALA A 139 5.67 -1.56 -3.69
C ALA A 139 5.87 -3.06 -3.73
N MET A 140 4.78 -3.82 -3.69
CA MET A 140 4.75 -5.26 -3.83
C MET A 140 3.90 -5.61 -5.03
N ASN A 141 4.48 -6.42 -5.92
CA ASN A 141 3.81 -6.86 -7.14
C ASN A 141 3.65 -8.37 -7.12
N ALA A 142 2.40 -8.83 -7.09
CA ALA A 142 2.07 -10.24 -7.20
C ALA A 142 2.33 -10.73 -8.63
N LEU A 143 3.02 -11.87 -8.74
CA LEU A 143 3.25 -12.57 -10.01
C LEU A 143 1.96 -13.20 -10.55
N THR A 144 1.06 -13.57 -9.65
CA THR A 144 -0.28 -14.09 -9.94
C THR A 144 -1.30 -13.29 -9.13
N PRO A 145 -1.89 -12.23 -9.68
CA PRO A 145 -2.79 -11.36 -8.92
C PRO A 145 -4.02 -12.14 -8.43
N SER A 146 -4.43 -11.86 -7.19
CA SER A 146 -5.68 -12.38 -6.67
C SER A 146 -6.86 -11.83 -7.49
N THR A 147 -7.82 -12.69 -7.82
CA THR A 147 -9.09 -12.31 -8.45
C THR A 147 -10.18 -12.07 -7.40
N VAL A 148 -9.86 -12.17 -6.12
CA VAL A 148 -10.81 -11.96 -5.02
C VAL A 148 -11.09 -10.47 -4.91
N GLU A 149 -12.37 -10.12 -4.79
CA GLU A 149 -12.79 -8.75 -4.51
C GLU A 149 -12.24 -8.30 -3.15
N PHE A 150 -11.58 -7.14 -3.13
CA PHE A 150 -10.97 -6.65 -1.90
C PHE A 150 -11.99 -5.86 -1.08
N PRO A 151 -12.35 -6.30 0.15
CA PRO A 151 -13.41 -5.66 0.92
C PRO A 151 -13.10 -4.23 1.37
N CYS A 152 -11.83 -3.82 1.35
CA CYS A 152 -11.46 -2.43 1.65
C CYS A 152 -11.42 -1.54 0.41
N ALA A 153 -11.53 -2.10 -0.80
CA ALA A 153 -11.69 -1.30 -1.99
C ALA A 153 -12.95 -0.44 -1.82
N ALA A 154 -12.84 0.86 -2.12
CA ALA A 154 -14.02 1.68 -2.20
C ALA A 154 -14.99 1.02 -3.20
N PRO A 155 -16.30 0.99 -2.93
CA PRO A 155 -17.25 0.57 -3.95
C PRO A 155 -16.96 1.42 -5.19
N ALA A 156 -16.84 0.77 -6.36
CA ALA A 156 -16.88 1.50 -7.61
C ALA A 156 -18.11 2.39 -7.54
N ILE A 157 -17.93 3.70 -7.76
CA ILE A 157 -19.07 4.62 -7.86
C ILE A 157 -19.77 4.26 -9.18
N ASP A 158 -20.52 3.17 -9.17
CA ASP A 158 -21.41 2.72 -10.23
C ASP A 158 -22.75 3.46 -10.07
N THR A 159 -22.65 4.78 -9.88
CA THR A 159 -23.77 5.71 -9.81
C THR A 159 -23.39 6.99 -10.56
N LEU A 160 -23.09 6.86 -11.85
CA LEU A 160 -23.73 7.79 -12.76
C LEU A 160 -25.15 7.25 -12.97
N PRO A 161 -26.21 7.95 -12.53
CA PRO A 161 -27.55 7.57 -12.92
C PRO A 161 -27.59 7.46 -14.45
N PRO A 162 -28.27 6.47 -15.05
CA PRO A 162 -28.43 6.40 -16.48
C PRO A 162 -29.28 7.59 -16.92
N GLY A 163 -28.63 8.70 -17.29
CA GLY A 163 -29.33 9.95 -17.57
C GLY A 163 -28.50 11.13 -18.08
N ASP A 164 -27.25 11.32 -17.65
CA ASP A 164 -26.53 12.59 -17.90
C ASP A 164 -25.37 12.55 -18.90
N LEU A 165 -25.40 11.63 -19.88
CA LEU A 165 -24.55 11.73 -21.08
C LEU A 165 -25.21 12.49 -22.24
N ALA A 166 -26.28 13.23 -21.98
CA ALA A 166 -26.96 14.08 -22.96
C ALA A 166 -26.68 15.57 -22.71
N ALA A 167 -25.41 15.99 -22.85
CA ALA A 167 -25.05 17.36 -23.25
C ALA A 167 -23.54 17.47 -23.53
N SER A 168 -23.05 16.71 -24.51
CA SER A 168 -21.89 17.20 -25.26
C SER A 168 -22.40 18.38 -26.10
N PRO A 169 -21.83 19.60 -26.01
CA PRO A 169 -22.18 20.64 -26.98
C PRO A 169 -21.79 20.10 -28.36
N GLU A 170 -22.80 19.93 -29.20
CA GLU A 170 -22.64 19.53 -30.60
C GLU A 170 -21.71 20.56 -31.26
N LEU A 171 -20.50 20.13 -31.62
CA LEU A 171 -19.66 20.91 -32.51
C LEU A 171 -20.47 21.10 -33.80
N PRO A 172 -20.69 22.35 -34.26
CA PRO A 172 -21.45 22.56 -35.48
C PRO A 172 -20.75 21.84 -36.64
N PRO A 173 -21.51 21.21 -37.55
CA PRO A 173 -20.96 20.48 -38.67
C PRO A 173 -20.06 21.40 -39.51
N ALA A 174 -18.88 20.89 -39.85
CA ALA A 174 -17.82 21.59 -40.58
C ALA A 174 -18.14 21.76 -42.08
N ASP A 175 -19.33 22.26 -42.41
CA ASP A 175 -19.78 22.50 -43.79
C ASP A 175 -20.38 23.90 -43.95
N MET A 176 -19.64 24.94 -43.57
CA MET A 176 -19.92 26.34 -43.98
C MET A 176 -18.66 27.22 -43.95
N VAL A 177 -17.57 26.79 -44.59
CA VAL A 177 -16.51 27.73 -45.04
C VAL A 177 -16.48 27.69 -46.56
N GLY A 178 -17.12 28.69 -47.15
CA GLY A 178 -17.19 28.86 -48.60
C GLY A 178 -15.81 29.02 -49.23
N GLY A 179 -15.64 28.36 -50.37
CA GLY A 179 -15.03 28.92 -51.58
C GLY A 179 -13.59 29.40 -51.51
N ALA A 180 -12.66 28.53 -51.93
CA ALA A 180 -11.47 28.95 -52.66
C ALA A 180 -11.41 28.15 -53.98
N PRO A 181 -11.33 28.80 -55.16
CA PRO A 181 -11.27 28.09 -56.43
C PRO A 181 -9.92 27.37 -56.63
N SER A 182 -10.00 26.15 -57.16
CA SER A 182 -8.89 25.27 -57.52
C SER A 182 -7.94 25.92 -58.53
N PRO A 183 -6.60 25.82 -58.37
CA PRO A 183 -5.70 25.96 -59.51
C PRO A 183 -5.73 24.69 -60.37
N ALA A 184 -5.68 24.89 -61.68
CA ALA A 184 -5.69 23.85 -62.72
C ALA A 184 -4.38 23.01 -62.73
N PRO A 185 -4.40 21.78 -63.28
CA PRO A 185 -3.21 20.93 -63.35
C PRO A 185 -2.26 21.43 -64.44
N ALA A 186 -0.98 21.59 -64.11
CA ALA A 186 0.08 21.76 -65.09
C ALA A 186 0.53 20.39 -65.61
N MET A 187 0.61 20.28 -66.95
CA MET A 187 1.43 19.30 -67.66
C MET A 187 2.91 19.61 -67.46
#